data_AF-A0A833IR19-F1
#
_entry.id   AF-A0A833IR19-F1
#
_cell.length_a   1.000
_cell.length_b   1.000
_cell.length_c   1.000
_cell.angle_alpha   90.00
_cell.angle_beta   90.00
_cell.angle_gamma   90.00
#
_symmetry.space_group_name_H-M   'P 1'
#
loop_
_entity.id
_entity.type
_entity.pdbx_description
1 polymer ?
#
loop_
_entity_poly.entity_id
_entity_poly.type
_entity_poly.pdbx_seq_one_letter_code
_entity_poly.pdbx_strand_id
1 'polypeptide(L)'
;MVNKTTKFRFTDRAIAKLAAQSANAPAKAAEYTDSEIPGLKVEVSKTGRKVFRLRYVYRGARRNYKLGVYPATDVAAARSRALEALALLDRDKDPQDERNRIRAMPTFAEFASQTYLPWAQRKRSYRADESKLRLHLVPRFGHRRIDGIGVQDIDIYHGEVKVSHCAATANRHRALLSKMFSLAVDYGLIAENPCRRVRLFKENNQVQRILTKDELGRLMVAIEAELNRTTARAATRVAATVIKFLLFTGVRRQEALEARWEHVDLEAGTLFLPNTKNGKGRHALLNDEARALLSEQPSLGQSPWVFPGRDPEKPLVNPTKAFKRILDAAGIEGRVRLHDARHNAATIAINAGASLYAVSRLLGHSSVSITTRYAHLGDAEQRQVAQSVGSAIRAAESA
;
A
#
# COMPACT_ATOMS: atom_id res chain seq x y z
N MET A 1 -57.83 37.09 -28.91
CA MET A 1 -56.79 36.32 -28.20
C MET A 1 -55.43 36.76 -28.72
N VAL A 2 -54.63 37.47 -27.93
CA VAL A 2 -53.31 37.94 -28.36
C VAL A 2 -52.39 36.73 -28.43
N ASN A 3 -51.88 36.41 -29.63
CA ASN A 3 -50.85 35.41 -29.85
C ASN A 3 -49.59 35.84 -29.10
N LYS A 4 -49.40 35.39 -27.85
CA LYS A 4 -48.17 35.64 -27.11
C LYS A 4 -47.05 34.90 -27.82
N THR A 5 -46.14 35.63 -28.45
CA THR A 5 -44.92 35.06 -29.04
C THR A 5 -44.10 34.41 -27.93
N THR A 6 -44.08 33.08 -27.92
CA THR A 6 -43.35 32.29 -26.91
C THR A 6 -41.88 32.07 -27.27
N LYS A 7 -41.46 32.45 -28.47
CA LYS A 7 -40.08 32.36 -28.96
C LYS A 7 -39.53 33.75 -29.29
N PHE A 8 -38.45 34.17 -28.64
CA PHE A 8 -37.81 35.47 -28.87
C PHE A 8 -36.35 35.43 -28.45
N ARG A 9 -35.59 36.45 -28.85
CA ARG A 9 -34.18 36.60 -28.42
C ARG A 9 -34.12 36.95 -26.93
N PHE A 10 -33.60 36.06 -26.11
CA PHE A 10 -33.46 36.35 -24.69
C PHE A 10 -32.48 37.51 -24.47
N THR A 11 -32.89 38.44 -23.62
CA THR A 11 -32.07 39.53 -23.05
C THR A 11 -32.50 39.69 -21.60
N ASP A 12 -31.61 40.11 -20.70
CA ASP A 12 -31.97 40.25 -19.28
C ASP A 12 -33.16 41.20 -19.10
N ARG A 13 -33.22 42.27 -19.90
CA ARG A 13 -34.35 43.20 -19.92
C ARG A 13 -35.66 42.53 -20.35
N ALA A 14 -35.63 41.67 -21.36
CA ALA A 14 -36.82 40.94 -21.80
C ALA A 14 -37.25 39.88 -20.78
N ILE A 15 -36.31 39.15 -20.19
CA ILE A 15 -36.57 38.14 -19.16
C ILE A 15 -37.12 38.78 -17.89
N ALA A 16 -36.58 39.92 -17.46
CA ALA A 16 -37.08 40.66 -16.30
C ALA A 16 -38.56 41.02 -16.46
N LYS A 17 -38.96 41.46 -17.66
CA LYS A 17 -40.33 41.88 -18.02
C LYS A 17 -41.33 40.73 -18.15
N LEU A 18 -40.91 39.46 -18.17
CA LEU A 18 -41.84 38.35 -18.23
C LEU A 18 -42.71 38.32 -16.97
N ALA A 19 -44.01 38.46 -17.17
CA ALA A 19 -45.01 38.41 -16.11
C ALA A 19 -45.14 36.99 -15.54
N ALA A 20 -45.56 36.90 -14.28
CA ALA A 20 -45.90 35.63 -13.65
C ALA A 20 -46.99 34.90 -14.46
N GLN A 21 -46.94 33.57 -14.44
CA GLN A 21 -47.99 32.77 -15.05
C GLN A 21 -49.32 33.00 -14.31
N SER A 22 -50.42 33.08 -15.05
CA SER A 22 -51.75 33.29 -14.45
C SER A 22 -52.06 32.22 -13.39
N ALA A 23 -52.59 32.65 -12.24
CA ALA A 23 -52.98 31.76 -11.15
C ALA A 23 -54.00 30.70 -11.61
N ASN A 24 -54.88 31.07 -12.54
CA ASN A 24 -55.93 30.22 -13.09
C ASN A 24 -55.48 29.40 -14.31
N ALA A 25 -54.22 29.53 -14.74
CA ALA A 25 -53.72 28.73 -15.85
C ALA A 25 -53.59 27.25 -15.44
N PRO A 26 -53.93 26.31 -16.36
CA PRO A 26 -53.80 24.87 -16.10
C PRO A 26 -52.33 24.44 -15.97
N ALA A 27 -51.41 25.10 -16.67
CA ALA A 27 -49.97 24.83 -16.57
C ALA A 27 -49.34 25.50 -15.34
N LYS A 28 -48.44 24.78 -14.66
CA LYS A 28 -47.71 25.27 -13.47
C LYS A 28 -46.73 26.42 -13.77
N ALA A 29 -46.30 26.57 -15.02
CA ALA A 29 -45.42 27.64 -15.48
C ALA A 29 -45.69 28.00 -16.95
N ALA A 30 -45.47 29.26 -17.32
CA ALA A 30 -45.31 29.66 -18.71
C ALA A 30 -43.91 29.30 -19.18
N GLU A 31 -43.78 28.81 -20.42
CA GLU A 31 -42.51 28.44 -21.01
C GLU A 31 -42.23 29.32 -22.23
N TYR A 32 -41.06 29.93 -22.25
CA TYR A 32 -40.57 30.73 -23.38
C TYR A 32 -39.27 30.12 -23.92
N THR A 33 -39.01 30.28 -25.21
CA THR A 33 -37.89 29.67 -25.92
C THR A 33 -36.95 30.74 -26.47
N ASP A 34 -35.64 30.54 -26.28
CA ASP A 34 -34.64 31.43 -26.85
C ASP A 34 -34.55 31.22 -28.37
N SER A 35 -34.35 32.30 -29.13
CA SER A 35 -34.17 32.21 -30.58
C SER A 35 -32.74 31.88 -30.99
N GLU A 36 -31.74 32.08 -30.12
CA GLU A 36 -30.33 31.85 -30.46
C GLU A 36 -29.85 30.44 -30.11
N ILE A 37 -30.14 29.95 -28.89
CA ILE A 37 -29.70 28.62 -28.46
C ILE A 37 -30.85 27.61 -28.57
N PRO A 38 -30.76 26.57 -29.42
CA PRO A 38 -31.77 25.53 -29.53
C PRO A 38 -32.02 24.83 -28.19
N GLY A 39 -33.29 24.65 -27.84
CA GLY A 39 -33.70 23.98 -26.60
C GLY A 39 -33.51 24.80 -25.32
N LEU A 40 -32.87 25.98 -25.37
CA LEU A 40 -32.82 26.88 -24.22
C LEU A 40 -34.19 27.52 -23.99
N LYS A 41 -34.68 27.38 -22.77
CA LYS A 41 -35.99 27.86 -22.35
C LYS A 41 -35.94 28.55 -21.01
N VAL A 42 -36.91 29.43 -20.77
CA VAL A 42 -37.19 29.98 -19.43
C VAL A 42 -38.60 29.58 -19.01
N GLU A 43 -38.69 28.96 -17.84
CA GLU A 43 -39.96 28.66 -17.18
C GLU A 43 -40.27 29.77 -16.17
N VAL A 44 -41.43 30.41 -16.29
CA VAL A 44 -41.93 31.42 -15.36
C VAL A 44 -43.11 30.84 -14.59
N SER A 45 -42.90 30.59 -13.29
CA SER A 45 -43.93 30.01 -12.41
C SER A 45 -45.06 30.98 -12.09
N LYS A 46 -46.12 30.47 -11.44
CA LYS A 46 -47.23 31.30 -10.92
C LYS A 46 -46.78 32.34 -9.89
N THR A 47 -45.68 32.09 -9.17
CA THR A 47 -45.08 33.06 -8.23
C THR A 47 -44.11 34.03 -8.89
N GLY A 48 -43.95 33.99 -10.22
CA GLY A 48 -43.03 34.85 -10.97
C GLY A 48 -41.57 34.40 -10.93
N ARG A 49 -41.24 33.29 -10.25
CA ARG A 49 -39.89 32.69 -10.29
C ARG A 49 -39.54 32.25 -11.71
N LYS A 50 -38.39 32.68 -12.21
CA LYS A 50 -37.89 32.44 -13.58
C LYS A 50 -36.70 31.47 -13.54
N VAL A 51 -36.81 30.35 -14.24
CA VAL A 51 -35.80 29.27 -14.23
C VAL A 51 -35.37 28.97 -15.66
N PHE A 52 -34.07 29.08 -15.93
CA PHE A 52 -33.50 28.67 -17.22
C PHE A 52 -33.32 27.16 -17.26
N ARG A 53 -33.71 26.55 -18.39
CA ARG A 53 -33.61 25.12 -18.62
C ARG A 53 -33.22 24.81 -20.07
N LEU A 54 -32.55 23.68 -20.26
CA LEU A 54 -32.28 23.09 -21.55
C LEU A 54 -33.17 21.88 -21.77
N ARG A 55 -34.02 21.91 -22.80
CA ARG A 55 -34.79 20.76 -23.28
C ARG A 55 -34.02 20.09 -24.42
N TYR A 56 -33.78 18.79 -24.29
CA TYR A 56 -33.06 18.00 -25.30
C TYR A 56 -33.59 16.56 -25.30
N VAL A 57 -33.19 15.80 -26.32
CA VAL A 57 -33.44 14.36 -26.42
C VAL A 57 -32.11 13.65 -26.31
N TYR A 58 -32.02 12.63 -25.47
CA TYR A 58 -30.84 11.78 -25.35
C TYR A 58 -31.29 10.32 -25.36
N ARG A 59 -30.75 9.53 -26.31
CA ARG A 59 -31.09 8.11 -26.51
C ARG A 59 -32.61 7.85 -26.54
N GLY A 60 -33.35 8.66 -27.30
CA GLY A 60 -34.80 8.54 -27.46
C GLY A 60 -35.65 9.12 -26.31
N ALA A 61 -35.05 9.47 -25.16
CA ALA A 61 -35.76 10.03 -24.03
C ALA A 61 -35.70 11.57 -24.01
N ARG A 62 -36.85 12.22 -23.82
CA ARG A 62 -36.92 13.68 -23.59
C ARG A 62 -36.41 14.02 -22.20
N ARG A 63 -35.43 14.90 -22.11
CA ARG A 63 -34.77 15.32 -20.86
C ARG A 63 -34.92 16.83 -20.65
N ASN A 64 -34.76 17.26 -19.40
CA ASN A 64 -34.89 18.66 -18.99
C ASN A 64 -33.81 19.01 -17.96
N TYR A 65 -32.79 19.77 -18.38
CA TYR A 65 -31.65 20.12 -17.54
C TYR A 65 -31.75 21.56 -17.01
N LYS A 66 -31.70 21.73 -15.69
CA LYS A 66 -31.80 23.05 -15.05
C LYS A 66 -30.46 23.78 -15.12
N LEU A 67 -30.45 24.94 -15.79
CA LEU A 67 -29.27 25.78 -16.02
C LEU A 67 -29.06 26.85 -14.94
N GLY A 68 -30.14 27.38 -14.35
CA GLY A 68 -30.03 28.45 -13.37
C GLY A 68 -31.37 29.11 -13.03
N VAL A 69 -31.34 30.05 -12.09
CA VAL A 69 -32.51 30.84 -11.69
C VAL A 69 -32.17 32.31 -11.89
N TYR A 70 -33.01 33.06 -12.58
CA TYR A 70 -32.83 34.50 -12.77
C TYR A 70 -33.28 35.25 -11.50
N PRO A 71 -32.57 36.31 -11.03
CA PRO A 71 -31.43 36.98 -11.67
C PRO A 71 -30.04 36.43 -11.33
N ALA A 72 -29.93 35.45 -10.42
CA ALA A 72 -28.61 34.87 -10.04
C ALA A 72 -27.87 34.16 -11.19
N THR A 73 -28.57 33.87 -12.29
CA THR A 73 -28.01 33.46 -13.57
C THR A 73 -28.65 34.38 -14.61
N ASP A 74 -27.84 35.22 -15.24
CA ASP A 74 -28.25 36.09 -16.34
C ASP A 74 -28.39 35.29 -17.64
N VAL A 75 -28.84 35.96 -18.72
CA VAL A 75 -29.02 35.32 -20.02
C VAL A 75 -27.69 34.82 -20.60
N ALA A 76 -26.59 35.57 -20.42
CA ALA A 76 -25.29 35.20 -20.94
C ALA A 76 -24.77 33.90 -20.31
N ALA A 77 -24.81 33.80 -18.98
CA ALA A 77 -24.44 32.60 -18.23
C ALA A 77 -25.38 31.43 -18.53
N ALA A 78 -26.68 31.68 -18.71
CA ALA A 78 -27.63 30.64 -19.12
C ALA A 78 -27.30 30.06 -20.50
N ARG A 79 -26.93 30.91 -21.47
CA ARG A 79 -26.49 30.48 -22.80
C ARG A 79 -25.16 29.72 -22.76
N SER A 80 -24.17 30.21 -22.01
CA SER A 80 -22.90 29.51 -21.82
C SER A 80 -23.10 28.10 -21.28
N ARG A 81 -23.87 27.95 -20.19
CA ARG A 81 -24.18 26.64 -19.60
C ARG A 81 -24.99 25.74 -20.53
N ALA A 82 -25.85 26.32 -21.38
CA ALA A 82 -26.59 25.56 -22.37
C ALA A 82 -25.66 25.00 -23.46
N LEU A 83 -24.73 25.81 -23.96
CA LEU A 83 -23.72 25.38 -24.94
C LEU A 83 -22.78 24.31 -24.37
N GLU A 84 -22.34 24.45 -23.12
CA GLU A 84 -21.56 23.42 -22.42
C GLU A 84 -22.32 22.09 -22.34
N ALA A 85 -23.61 22.14 -22.01
CA ALA A 85 -24.47 20.96 -21.94
C ALA A 85 -24.71 20.34 -23.34
N LEU A 86 -24.87 21.15 -24.39
CA LEU A 86 -24.96 20.66 -25.76
C LEU A 86 -23.65 19.98 -26.20
N ALA A 87 -22.49 20.55 -25.87
CA ALA A 87 -21.19 19.96 -26.16
C ALA A 87 -20.95 18.62 -25.45
N LEU A 88 -21.58 18.37 -24.30
CA LEU A 88 -21.58 17.05 -23.67
C LEU A 88 -22.41 16.03 -24.47
N LEU A 89 -23.56 16.44 -25.00
CA LEU A 89 -24.40 15.59 -25.83
C LEU A 89 -23.70 15.20 -27.13
N ASP A 90 -22.97 16.13 -27.75
CA ASP A 90 -22.16 15.85 -28.95
C ASP A 90 -21.07 14.80 -28.70
N ARG A 91 -20.68 14.61 -27.43
CA ARG A 91 -19.72 13.59 -26.97
C ARG A 91 -20.41 12.33 -26.41
N ASP A 92 -21.68 12.12 -26.74
CA ASP A 92 -22.56 11.04 -26.23
C ASP A 92 -22.58 10.96 -24.69
N LYS A 93 -22.71 12.11 -24.02
CA LYS A 93 -22.87 12.20 -22.55
C LYS A 93 -24.10 13.02 -22.18
N ASP A 94 -24.94 12.49 -21.30
CA ASP A 94 -26.08 13.23 -20.71
C ASP A 94 -25.57 14.25 -19.68
N PRO A 95 -25.83 15.57 -19.84
CA PRO A 95 -25.46 16.62 -18.89
C PRO A 95 -26.05 16.43 -17.49
N GLN A 96 -27.26 15.88 -17.39
CA GLN A 96 -27.92 15.61 -16.12
C GLN A 96 -27.24 14.46 -15.39
N ASP A 97 -26.87 13.41 -16.10
CA ASP A 97 -26.18 12.26 -15.52
C ASP A 97 -24.75 12.62 -15.10
N GLU A 98 -24.03 13.42 -15.91
CA GLU A 98 -22.69 13.92 -15.53
C GLU A 98 -22.76 14.81 -14.29
N ARG A 99 -23.76 15.69 -14.19
CA ARG A 99 -24.00 16.47 -12.98
C ARG A 99 -24.32 15.60 -11.77
N ASN A 100 -25.12 14.55 -11.95
CA ASN A 100 -25.46 13.61 -10.89
C ASN A 100 -24.24 12.81 -10.44
N ARG A 101 -23.39 12.38 -11.38
CA ARG A 101 -22.11 11.71 -11.12
C ARG A 101 -21.16 12.60 -10.32
N ILE A 102 -21.02 13.87 -10.72
CA ILE A 102 -20.26 14.85 -9.95
C ILE A 102 -20.86 14.95 -8.54
N ARG A 103 -22.17 15.08 -8.38
CA ARG A 103 -22.79 15.18 -7.05
C ARG A 103 -22.63 13.93 -6.19
N ALA A 104 -22.63 12.75 -6.80
CA ALA A 104 -22.48 11.46 -6.15
C ALA A 104 -21.01 11.07 -5.90
N MET A 105 -20.05 11.93 -6.26
CA MET A 105 -18.64 11.64 -6.04
C MET A 105 -18.36 11.43 -4.55
N PRO A 106 -17.83 10.27 -4.15
CA PRO A 106 -17.57 10.00 -2.75
C PRO A 106 -16.46 10.90 -2.23
N THR A 107 -16.56 11.22 -0.95
CA THR A 107 -15.44 11.71 -0.16
C THR A 107 -14.36 10.64 -0.05
N PHE A 108 -13.14 11.05 0.28
CA PHE A 108 -12.04 10.12 0.51
C PHE A 108 -12.36 9.15 1.66
N ALA A 109 -13.03 9.60 2.72
CA ALA A 109 -13.43 8.74 3.84
C ALA A 109 -14.47 7.69 3.42
N GLU A 110 -15.48 8.08 2.65
CA GLU A 110 -16.48 7.15 2.11
C GLU A 110 -15.83 6.13 1.19
N PHE A 111 -14.98 6.56 0.26
CA PHE A 111 -14.29 5.62 -0.62
C PHE A 111 -13.35 4.69 0.15
N ALA A 112 -12.62 5.21 1.14
CA ALA A 112 -11.75 4.39 1.97
C ALA A 112 -12.53 3.29 2.71
N SER A 113 -13.65 3.66 3.34
CA SER A 113 -14.44 2.75 4.19
C SER A 113 -15.35 1.81 3.40
N GLN A 114 -16.04 2.32 2.37
CA GLN A 114 -17.06 1.58 1.62
C GLN A 114 -16.49 0.83 0.42
N THR A 115 -15.34 1.27 -0.12
CA THR A 115 -14.77 0.69 -1.34
C THR A 115 -13.41 0.03 -1.09
N TYR A 116 -12.42 0.79 -0.63
CA TYR A 116 -11.05 0.29 -0.56
C TYR A 116 -10.86 -0.76 0.53
N LEU A 117 -11.34 -0.53 1.75
CA LEU A 117 -11.15 -1.48 2.86
C LEU A 117 -11.80 -2.85 2.58
N PRO A 118 -13.06 -2.94 2.12
CA PRO A 118 -13.66 -4.21 1.68
C PRO A 118 -12.82 -4.91 0.60
N TRP A 119 -12.40 -4.16 -0.43
CA TRP A 119 -11.54 -4.70 -1.50
C TRP A 119 -10.17 -5.19 -0.97
N ALA A 120 -9.63 -4.55 0.06
CA ALA A 120 -8.32 -4.80 0.62
C ALA A 120 -8.28 -5.95 1.65
N GLN A 121 -9.42 -6.48 2.12
CA GLN A 121 -9.47 -7.51 3.17
C GLN A 121 -8.63 -8.76 2.84
N ARG A 122 -8.58 -9.14 1.56
CA ARG A 122 -7.75 -10.26 1.07
C ARG A 122 -6.25 -10.01 1.11
N LYS A 123 -5.80 -8.77 1.33
CA LYS A 123 -4.37 -8.42 1.34
C LYS A 123 -3.78 -8.78 2.70
N ARG A 124 -2.60 -9.42 2.69
CA ARG A 124 -1.78 -9.58 3.91
C ARG A 124 -1.44 -8.24 4.58
N SER A 125 -1.42 -7.14 3.82
CA SER A 125 -1.17 -5.78 4.33
C SER A 125 -2.41 -5.09 4.89
N TYR A 126 -3.58 -5.73 4.91
CA TYR A 126 -4.86 -5.11 5.28
C TYR A 126 -4.79 -4.30 6.57
N ARG A 127 -4.33 -4.91 7.67
CA ARG A 127 -4.20 -4.23 8.98
C ARG A 127 -3.28 -3.01 8.94
N ALA A 128 -2.20 -3.09 8.16
CA ALA A 128 -1.29 -1.98 8.00
C ALA A 128 -1.89 -0.86 7.15
N ASP A 129 -2.74 -1.19 6.18
CA ASP A 129 -3.44 -0.22 5.34
C ASP A 129 -4.55 0.47 6.14
N GLU A 130 -5.37 -0.30 6.86
CA GLU A 130 -6.40 0.22 7.79
C GLU A 130 -5.80 1.20 8.80
N SER A 131 -4.70 0.82 9.45
CA SER A 131 -4.06 1.67 10.45
C SER A 131 -3.59 3.00 9.84
N LYS A 132 -3.01 2.98 8.63
CA LYS A 132 -2.60 4.23 7.95
C LYS A 132 -3.78 5.08 7.52
N LEU A 133 -4.87 4.44 7.07
CA LEU A 133 -6.11 5.13 6.72
C LEU A 133 -6.68 5.85 7.94
N ARG A 134 -6.92 5.11 9.02
CA ARG A 134 -7.54 5.62 10.24
C ARG A 134 -6.70 6.70 10.93
N LEU A 135 -5.38 6.49 11.04
CA LEU A 135 -4.51 7.38 11.82
C LEU A 135 -3.99 8.59 11.04
N HIS A 136 -3.91 8.51 9.70
CA HIS A 136 -3.22 9.55 8.92
C HIS A 136 -4.01 10.04 7.69
N LEU A 137 -4.48 9.14 6.82
CA LEU A 137 -5.05 9.56 5.54
C LEU A 137 -6.47 10.11 5.67
N VAL A 138 -7.33 9.45 6.46
CA VAL A 138 -8.71 9.91 6.69
C VAL A 138 -8.72 11.23 7.48
N PRO A 139 -7.92 11.44 8.54
CA PRO A 139 -7.82 12.76 9.17
C PRO A 139 -7.41 13.87 8.20
N ARG A 140 -6.49 13.58 7.26
CA ARG A 140 -5.98 14.60 6.31
C ARG A 140 -6.93 14.89 5.16
N PHE A 141 -7.50 13.85 4.54
CA PHE A 141 -8.22 13.94 3.27
C PHE A 141 -9.69 13.56 3.38
N GLY A 142 -10.15 13.03 4.51
CA GLY A 142 -11.43 12.33 4.64
C GLY A 142 -12.64 13.11 4.18
N HIS A 143 -12.68 14.42 4.45
CA HIS A 143 -13.78 15.31 4.08
C HIS A 143 -13.72 15.80 2.62
N ARG A 144 -12.59 15.60 1.92
CA ARG A 144 -12.42 16.03 0.54
C ARG A 144 -12.94 14.96 -0.41
N ARG A 145 -13.51 15.39 -1.53
CA ARG A 145 -13.89 14.51 -2.64
C ARG A 145 -12.65 13.94 -3.31
N ILE A 146 -12.76 12.72 -3.84
CA ILE A 146 -11.63 12.07 -4.53
C ILE A 146 -11.15 12.85 -5.75
N ASP A 147 -12.06 13.41 -6.54
CA ASP A 147 -11.74 14.24 -7.72
C ASP A 147 -11.09 15.59 -7.35
N GLY A 148 -11.23 16.02 -6.10
CA GLY A 148 -10.68 17.26 -5.60
C GLY A 148 -9.29 17.13 -4.97
N ILE A 149 -8.68 15.94 -4.92
CA ILE A 149 -7.34 15.73 -4.34
C ILE A 149 -6.31 15.65 -5.47
N GLY A 150 -5.48 16.70 -5.59
CA GLY A 150 -4.52 16.84 -6.66
C GLY A 150 -3.11 16.33 -6.32
N VAL A 151 -2.20 16.40 -7.31
CA VAL A 151 -0.79 16.04 -7.16
C VAL A 151 -0.13 16.82 -6.02
N GLN A 152 -0.37 18.14 -5.97
CA GLN A 152 0.22 19.04 -4.97
C GLN A 152 -0.21 18.69 -3.55
N ASP A 153 -1.49 18.35 -3.34
CA ASP A 153 -2.00 17.94 -2.03
C ASP A 153 -1.27 16.71 -1.50
N ILE A 154 -1.01 15.75 -2.40
CA ILE A 154 -0.34 14.49 -2.07
C ILE A 154 1.16 14.72 -1.84
N ASP A 155 1.79 15.58 -2.62
CA ASP A 155 3.21 15.93 -2.48
C ASP A 155 3.50 16.65 -1.15
N ILE A 156 2.66 17.63 -0.79
CA ILE A 156 2.71 18.32 0.51
C ILE A 156 2.59 17.30 1.64
N TYR A 157 1.56 16.46 1.60
CA TYR A 157 1.35 15.42 2.62
C TYR A 157 2.53 14.43 2.69
N HIS A 158 3.07 14.03 1.54
CA HIS A 158 4.22 13.12 1.47
C HIS A 158 5.46 13.75 2.12
N GLY A 159 5.68 15.06 1.91
CA GLY A 159 6.68 15.87 2.60
C GLY A 159 6.46 15.94 4.13
N GLU A 160 5.24 16.24 4.58
CA GLU A 160 4.88 16.27 6.01
C GLU A 160 5.18 14.93 6.72
N VAL A 161 4.84 13.80 6.07
CA VAL A 161 5.16 12.47 6.61
C VAL A 161 6.67 12.25 6.63
N LYS A 162 7.43 12.77 5.67
CA LYS A 162 8.90 12.66 5.65
C LYS A 162 9.59 13.51 6.72
N VAL A 163 8.99 14.61 7.16
CA VAL A 163 9.49 15.40 8.30
C VAL A 163 9.31 14.62 9.60
N SER A 164 8.13 14.03 9.79
CA SER A 164 7.79 13.29 11.02
C SER A 164 8.32 11.85 11.06
N HIS A 165 8.61 11.23 9.91
CA HIS A 165 8.99 9.83 9.78
C HIS A 165 10.13 9.61 8.76
N CYS A 166 10.66 8.39 8.68
CA CYS A 166 11.67 8.04 7.69
C CYS A 166 11.10 8.03 6.25
N ALA A 167 11.98 8.17 5.25
CA ALA A 167 11.62 8.17 3.83
C ALA A 167 10.77 6.95 3.42
N ALA A 168 11.10 5.77 3.94
CA ALA A 168 10.36 4.55 3.65
C ALA A 168 8.91 4.60 4.18
N THR A 169 8.65 5.27 5.30
CA THR A 169 7.29 5.44 5.81
C THR A 169 6.50 6.39 4.92
N ALA A 170 7.09 7.54 4.56
CA ALA A 170 6.46 8.48 3.63
C ALA A 170 6.12 7.81 2.29
N ASN A 171 7.07 7.07 1.70
CA ASN A 171 6.85 6.31 0.47
C ASN A 171 5.74 5.26 0.59
N ARG A 172 5.60 4.60 1.75
CA ARG A 172 4.50 3.65 2.01
C ARG A 172 3.14 4.33 2.08
N HIS A 173 3.07 5.55 2.62
CA HIS A 173 1.83 6.33 2.62
C HIS A 173 1.44 6.73 1.18
N ARG A 174 2.40 7.24 0.40
CA ARG A 174 2.18 7.53 -1.02
C ARG A 174 1.81 6.28 -1.81
N ALA A 175 2.41 5.12 -1.51
CA ALA A 175 2.06 3.86 -2.19
C ALA A 175 0.61 3.42 -1.90
N LEU A 176 0.13 3.60 -0.66
CA LEU A 176 -1.25 3.34 -0.29
C LEU A 176 -2.21 4.29 -1.02
N LEU A 177 -1.95 5.60 -0.99
CA LEU A 177 -2.71 6.59 -1.76
C LEU A 177 -2.74 6.23 -3.25
N SER A 178 -1.58 5.91 -3.83
CA SER A 178 -1.48 5.52 -5.23
C SER A 178 -2.34 4.29 -5.53
N LYS A 179 -2.40 3.29 -4.64
CA LYS A 179 -3.25 2.13 -4.88
C LYS A 179 -4.75 2.46 -4.78
N MET A 180 -5.14 3.32 -3.84
CA MET A 180 -6.52 3.79 -3.71
C MET A 180 -6.97 4.58 -4.94
N PHE A 181 -6.16 5.54 -5.39
CA PHE A 181 -6.47 6.33 -6.58
C PHE A 181 -6.44 5.50 -7.86
N SER A 182 -5.58 4.47 -7.96
CA SER A 182 -5.68 3.52 -9.06
C SER A 182 -7.00 2.76 -9.05
N LEU A 183 -7.49 2.32 -7.88
CA LEU A 183 -8.81 1.68 -7.78
C LEU A 183 -9.94 2.65 -8.16
N ALA A 184 -9.82 3.93 -7.79
CA ALA A 184 -10.78 4.96 -8.19
C ALA A 184 -10.78 5.21 -9.71
N VAL A 185 -9.62 5.14 -10.37
CA VAL A 185 -9.53 5.15 -11.85
C VAL A 185 -10.17 3.90 -12.44
N ASP A 186 -9.85 2.72 -11.91
CA ASP A 186 -10.40 1.43 -12.40
C ASP A 186 -11.94 1.42 -12.33
N TYR A 187 -12.52 2.08 -11.32
CA TYR A 187 -13.97 2.21 -11.14
C TYR A 187 -14.58 3.42 -11.86
N GLY A 188 -13.78 4.15 -12.63
CA GLY A 188 -14.22 5.31 -13.40
C GLY A 188 -14.66 6.49 -12.53
N LEU A 189 -14.21 6.61 -11.28
CA LEU A 189 -14.51 7.80 -10.46
C LEU A 189 -13.67 9.00 -10.88
N ILE A 190 -12.44 8.76 -11.31
CA ILE A 190 -11.51 9.80 -11.78
C ILE A 190 -10.79 9.33 -13.04
N ALA A 191 -10.32 10.27 -13.84
CA ALA A 191 -9.64 9.97 -15.10
C ALA A 191 -8.20 9.47 -14.90
N GLU A 192 -7.48 10.03 -13.94
CA GLU A 192 -6.05 9.77 -13.76
C GLU A 192 -5.68 9.66 -12.28
N ASN A 193 -4.60 8.91 -12.00
CA ASN A 193 -4.08 8.77 -10.65
C ASN A 193 -3.12 9.92 -10.30
N PRO A 194 -3.49 10.84 -9.39
CA PRO A 194 -2.67 12.00 -9.04
C PRO A 194 -1.33 11.63 -8.38
N CYS A 195 -1.20 10.43 -7.83
CA CYS A 195 0.06 9.99 -7.22
C CYS A 195 1.15 9.74 -8.26
N ARG A 196 0.84 9.52 -9.55
CA ARG A 196 1.84 9.15 -10.58
C ARG A 196 2.97 10.16 -10.70
N ARG A 197 2.69 11.45 -10.48
CA ARG A 197 3.67 12.54 -10.59
C ARG A 197 4.40 12.86 -9.27
N VAL A 198 4.00 12.24 -8.16
CA VAL A 198 4.65 12.41 -6.85
C VAL A 198 5.89 11.51 -6.79
N ARG A 199 7.07 12.13 -6.68
CA ARG A 199 8.35 11.42 -6.68
C ARG A 199 8.58 10.74 -5.33
N LEU A 200 9.13 9.52 -5.35
CA LEU A 200 9.50 8.82 -4.13
C LEU A 200 10.77 9.41 -3.54
N PHE A 201 10.84 9.47 -2.21
CA PHE A 201 12.09 9.79 -1.53
C PHE A 201 13.08 8.64 -1.70
N LYS A 202 14.37 8.97 -1.81
CA LYS A 202 15.44 7.97 -1.79
C LYS A 202 15.47 7.28 -0.42
N GLU A 203 15.35 5.96 -0.41
CA GLU A 203 15.42 5.17 0.81
C GLU A 203 16.85 4.74 1.08
N ASN A 204 17.39 5.08 2.25
CA ASN A 204 18.66 4.52 2.72
C ASN A 204 18.42 3.18 3.42
N ASN A 205 18.30 2.11 2.65
CA ASN A 205 18.09 0.74 3.15
C ASN A 205 19.42 0.01 3.46
N GLN A 206 20.54 0.73 3.52
CA GLN A 206 21.88 0.14 3.61
C GLN A 206 22.35 -0.21 5.03
N VAL A 207 21.60 0.13 6.09
CA VAL A 207 22.02 -0.22 7.46
C VAL A 207 21.90 -1.74 7.67
N GLN A 208 23.00 -2.44 7.41
CA GLN A 208 23.25 -3.85 7.68
C GLN A 208 24.32 -3.91 8.77
N ARG A 209 23.93 -4.25 10.00
CA ARG A 209 24.90 -4.53 11.05
C ARG A 209 25.31 -5.99 10.92
N ILE A 210 26.54 -6.20 10.47
CA ILE A 210 27.19 -7.51 10.49
C ILE A 210 28.03 -7.58 11.76
N LEU A 211 27.92 -8.69 12.49
CA LEU A 211 28.69 -8.93 13.70
C LEU A 211 30.09 -9.41 13.31
N THR A 212 31.10 -8.95 14.03
CA THR A 212 32.45 -9.50 13.89
C THR A 212 32.49 -10.94 14.44
N LYS A 213 33.54 -11.69 14.11
CA LYS A 213 33.75 -13.04 14.65
C LYS A 213 33.76 -13.05 16.19
N ASP A 214 34.38 -12.04 16.77
CA ASP A 214 34.50 -11.83 18.21
C ASP A 214 33.15 -11.46 18.85
N GLU A 215 32.38 -10.55 18.25
CA GLU A 215 31.00 -10.25 18.67
C GLU A 215 30.10 -11.47 18.58
N LEU A 216 30.20 -12.26 17.50
CA LEU A 216 29.43 -13.48 17.33
C LEU A 216 29.79 -14.52 18.40
N GLY A 217 31.07 -14.67 18.74
CA GLY A 217 31.53 -15.53 19.83
C GLY A 217 30.90 -15.13 21.17
N ARG A 218 30.97 -13.85 21.54
CA ARG A 218 30.32 -13.35 22.77
C ARG A 218 28.81 -13.51 22.74
N LEU A 219 28.18 -13.29 21.59
CA LEU A 219 26.74 -13.48 21.43
C LEU A 219 26.34 -14.94 21.71
N MET A 220 27.09 -15.91 21.17
CA MET A 220 26.82 -17.33 21.39
C MET A 220 26.99 -17.70 22.87
N VAL A 221 28.05 -17.23 23.53
CA VAL A 221 28.25 -17.43 24.98
C VAL A 221 27.07 -16.89 25.79
N ALA A 222 26.61 -15.67 25.47
CA ALA A 222 25.46 -15.07 26.16
C ALA A 222 24.14 -15.82 25.90
N ILE A 223 23.95 -16.38 24.71
CA ILE A 223 22.81 -17.25 24.39
C ILE A 223 22.85 -18.52 25.24
N GLU A 224 24.00 -19.21 25.33
CA GLU A 224 24.13 -20.41 26.16
C GLU A 224 23.87 -20.10 27.64
N ALA A 225 24.40 -18.99 28.15
CA ALA A 225 24.14 -18.56 29.51
C ALA A 225 22.65 -18.34 29.78
N GLU A 226 21.91 -17.75 28.83
CA GLU A 226 20.47 -17.54 28.93
C GLU A 226 19.67 -18.85 28.86
N LEU A 227 20.11 -19.82 28.04
CA LEU A 227 19.51 -21.15 27.95
C LEU A 227 19.67 -21.93 29.27
N ASN A 228 20.86 -21.85 29.88
CA ASN A 228 21.22 -22.55 31.12
C ASN A 228 20.77 -21.83 32.39
N ARG A 229 20.16 -20.65 32.28
CA ARG A 229 19.73 -19.86 33.44
C ARG A 229 18.61 -20.57 34.20
N THR A 230 18.93 -21.13 35.37
CA THR A 230 17.99 -21.87 36.22
C THR A 230 16.78 -21.05 36.67
N THR A 231 16.98 -19.75 36.88
CA THR A 231 15.93 -18.79 37.26
C THR A 231 15.13 -18.24 36.07
N ALA A 232 15.40 -18.68 34.84
CA ALA A 232 14.65 -18.25 33.67
C ALA A 232 13.32 -19.00 33.54
N ARG A 233 12.26 -18.23 33.26
CA ARG A 233 10.97 -18.78 32.83
C ARG A 233 11.14 -19.59 31.55
N ALA A 234 10.37 -20.65 31.36
CA ALA A 234 10.43 -21.50 30.17
C ALA A 234 10.34 -20.70 28.84
N ALA A 235 9.43 -19.74 28.76
CA ALA A 235 9.28 -18.85 27.60
C ALA A 235 10.54 -18.02 27.26
N THR A 236 11.38 -17.74 28.26
CA THR A 236 12.65 -17.04 28.05
C THR A 236 13.68 -17.96 27.40
N ARG A 237 13.77 -19.22 27.83
CA ARG A 237 14.63 -20.22 27.21
C ARG A 237 14.23 -20.45 25.76
N VAL A 238 12.95 -20.63 25.48
CA VAL A 238 12.42 -20.74 24.10
C VAL A 238 12.81 -19.54 23.24
N ALA A 239 12.77 -18.33 23.80
CA ALA A 239 13.21 -17.13 23.08
C ALA A 239 14.72 -17.11 22.79
N ALA A 240 15.56 -17.63 23.68
CA ALA A 240 16.99 -17.81 23.40
C ALA A 240 17.21 -18.89 22.33
N THR A 241 16.49 -20.01 22.41
CA THR A 241 16.54 -21.08 21.40
C THR A 241 16.19 -20.58 20.01
N VAL A 242 15.12 -19.77 19.86
CA VAL A 242 14.73 -19.24 18.54
C VAL A 242 15.77 -18.25 18.00
N ILE A 243 16.47 -17.50 18.87
CA ILE A 243 17.55 -16.59 18.45
C ILE A 243 18.73 -17.40 17.92
N LYS A 244 19.15 -18.46 18.64
CA LYS A 244 20.21 -19.39 18.23
C LYS A 244 19.85 -20.06 16.89
N PHE A 245 18.62 -20.54 16.78
CA PHE A 245 18.10 -21.14 15.54
C PHE A 245 18.14 -20.19 14.34
N LEU A 246 17.79 -18.91 14.53
CA LEU A 246 17.88 -17.90 13.48
C LEU A 246 19.31 -17.63 13.00
N LEU A 247 20.30 -17.74 13.89
CA LEU A 247 21.72 -17.59 13.54
C LEU A 247 22.21 -18.76 12.69
N PHE A 248 21.83 -20.00 13.04
CA PHE A 248 22.23 -21.20 12.30
C PHE A 248 21.59 -21.32 10.92
N THR A 249 20.32 -20.93 10.80
CA THR A 249 19.53 -21.23 9.59
C THR A 249 19.29 -20.02 8.69
N GLY A 250 19.39 -18.80 9.21
CA GLY A 250 19.07 -17.57 8.48
C GLY A 250 17.60 -17.47 8.01
N VAL A 251 16.69 -18.31 8.50
CA VAL A 251 15.26 -18.22 8.15
C VAL A 251 14.66 -16.90 8.61
N ARG A 252 13.52 -16.48 8.05
CA ARG A 252 12.90 -15.23 8.51
C ARG A 252 12.38 -15.40 9.94
N ARG A 253 12.47 -14.35 10.76
CA ARG A 253 11.96 -14.34 12.14
C ARG A 253 10.56 -14.94 12.27
N GLN A 254 9.63 -14.51 11.43
CA GLN A 254 8.25 -15.01 11.49
C GLN A 254 8.13 -16.47 11.02
N GLU A 255 8.94 -16.89 10.05
CA GLU A 255 9.01 -18.30 9.63
C GLU A 255 9.50 -19.21 10.77
N ALA A 256 10.47 -18.76 11.58
CA ALA A 256 10.90 -19.48 12.78
C ALA A 256 9.82 -19.48 13.87
N LEU A 257 9.24 -18.32 14.21
CA LEU A 257 8.25 -18.22 15.28
C LEU A 257 6.97 -19.02 14.98
N GLU A 258 6.59 -19.13 13.71
CA GLU A 258 5.42 -19.89 13.26
C GLU A 258 5.78 -21.32 12.79
N ALA A 259 7.00 -21.80 13.08
CA ALA A 259 7.40 -23.16 12.75
C ALA A 259 6.61 -24.18 13.59
N ARG A 260 6.17 -25.25 12.92
CA ARG A 260 5.40 -26.34 13.52
C ARG A 260 6.12 -27.66 13.38
N TRP A 261 5.96 -28.54 14.38
CA TRP A 261 6.61 -29.85 14.38
C TRP A 261 6.17 -30.74 13.22
N GLU A 262 4.90 -30.65 12.79
CA GLU A 262 4.38 -31.37 11.60
C GLU A 262 5.13 -31.05 10.29
N HIS A 263 5.89 -29.96 10.27
CA HIS A 263 6.67 -29.52 9.11
C HIS A 263 8.19 -29.75 9.28
N VAL A 264 8.63 -30.30 10.42
CA VAL A 264 10.04 -30.57 10.68
C VAL A 264 10.33 -32.02 10.37
N ASP A 265 11.30 -32.23 9.50
CA ASP A 265 11.91 -33.52 9.26
C ASP A 265 13.35 -33.47 9.78
N LEU A 266 13.58 -34.03 10.98
CA LEU A 266 14.90 -34.05 11.60
C LEU A 266 15.85 -35.04 10.93
N GLU A 267 15.34 -36.07 10.26
CA GLU A 267 16.17 -37.07 9.57
C GLU A 267 16.67 -36.50 8.24
N ALA A 268 15.76 -35.97 7.43
CA ALA A 268 16.11 -35.30 6.18
C ALA A 268 16.75 -33.91 6.39
N GLY A 269 16.70 -33.37 7.62
CA GLY A 269 17.23 -32.06 7.95
C GLY A 269 16.52 -30.92 7.24
N THR A 270 15.18 -30.96 7.20
CA THR A 270 14.38 -29.93 6.53
C THR A 270 13.26 -29.37 7.41
N LEU A 271 12.92 -28.11 7.16
CA LEU A 271 11.73 -27.44 7.71
C LEU A 271 10.87 -26.92 6.55
N PHE A 272 9.67 -27.49 6.39
CA PHE A 272 8.70 -27.01 5.43
C PHE A 272 8.03 -25.71 5.91
N LEU A 273 8.04 -24.69 5.05
CA LEU A 273 7.47 -23.37 5.32
C LEU A 273 6.30 -23.13 4.37
N PRO A 274 5.06 -23.45 4.76
CA PRO A 274 3.89 -23.36 3.87
C PRO A 274 3.56 -21.91 3.52
N ASN A 275 3.67 -21.01 4.50
CA ASN A 275 3.26 -19.62 4.39
C ASN A 275 4.46 -18.68 4.28
N THR A 276 5.13 -18.64 3.12
CA THR A 276 6.22 -17.66 2.93
C THR A 276 5.68 -16.27 2.59
N LYS A 277 6.49 -15.23 2.83
CA LYS A 277 6.20 -13.84 2.42
C LYS A 277 5.89 -13.70 0.91
N ASN A 278 6.32 -14.66 0.09
CA ASN A 278 6.18 -14.66 -1.37
C ASN A 278 5.05 -15.58 -1.87
N GLY A 279 4.28 -16.22 -0.97
CA GLY A 279 3.12 -17.04 -1.31
C GLY A 279 3.42 -18.42 -1.91
N LYS A 280 4.69 -18.84 -1.96
CA LYS A 280 5.10 -20.18 -2.37
C LYS A 280 5.69 -20.93 -1.19
N GLY A 281 5.25 -22.17 -0.94
CA GLY A 281 5.88 -23.03 0.05
C GLY A 281 7.35 -23.28 -0.29
N ARG A 282 8.22 -23.46 0.72
CA ARG A 282 9.62 -23.85 0.51
C ARG A 282 10.12 -24.72 1.65
N HIS A 283 11.14 -25.54 1.38
CA HIS A 283 11.93 -26.17 2.44
C HIS A 283 13.11 -25.27 2.81
N ALA A 284 13.31 -25.07 4.11
CA ALA A 284 14.57 -24.56 4.66
C ALA A 284 15.44 -25.77 5.05
N LEU A 285 16.73 -25.69 4.77
CA LEU A 285 17.69 -26.72 5.16
C LEU A 285 18.15 -26.45 6.60
N LEU A 286 18.27 -27.52 7.39
CA LEU A 286 18.71 -27.50 8.77
C LEU A 286 20.13 -28.10 8.83
N ASN A 287 21.10 -27.27 9.20
CA ASN A 287 22.44 -27.75 9.51
C ASN A 287 22.42 -28.57 10.81
N ASP A 288 23.52 -29.27 11.08
CA ASP A 288 23.65 -30.22 12.18
C ASP A 288 23.36 -29.56 13.54
N GLU A 289 23.82 -28.32 13.73
CA GLU A 289 23.60 -27.54 14.94
C GLU A 289 22.14 -27.13 15.11
N ALA A 290 21.42 -26.80 14.03
CA ALA A 290 19.99 -26.54 14.08
C ALA A 290 19.21 -27.83 14.37
N ARG A 291 19.62 -28.98 13.81
CA ARG A 291 18.97 -30.27 14.10
C ARG A 291 19.14 -30.66 15.56
N ALA A 292 20.36 -30.57 16.09
CA ALA A 292 20.64 -30.83 17.51
C ALA A 292 19.83 -29.91 18.43
N LEU A 293 19.76 -28.61 18.08
CA LEU A 293 18.97 -27.63 18.84
C LEU A 293 17.47 -27.97 18.85
N LEU A 294 16.95 -28.54 17.76
CA LEU A 294 15.56 -28.95 17.68
C LEU A 294 15.31 -30.29 18.39
N SER A 295 16.21 -31.27 18.29
CA SER A 295 16.03 -32.56 18.99
C SER A 295 15.97 -32.42 20.51
N GLU A 296 16.61 -31.39 21.06
CA GLU A 296 16.61 -31.11 22.51
C GLU A 296 15.49 -30.14 22.94
N GLN A 297 14.67 -29.65 22.00
CA GLN A 297 13.63 -28.68 22.30
C GLN A 297 12.46 -29.34 23.08
N PRO A 298 12.14 -28.91 24.31
CA PRO A 298 11.12 -29.57 25.13
C PRO A 298 9.69 -29.55 24.56
N SER A 299 9.42 -28.68 23.57
CA SER A 299 8.11 -28.63 22.91
C SER A 299 7.84 -29.86 22.01
N LEU A 300 8.87 -30.64 21.67
CA LEU A 300 8.73 -31.84 20.87
C LEU A 300 7.80 -32.84 21.56
N GLY A 301 6.70 -33.20 20.89
CA GLY A 301 5.65 -34.06 21.45
C GLY A 301 4.74 -33.40 22.49
N GLN A 302 4.97 -32.13 22.86
CA GLN A 302 4.20 -31.40 23.88
C GLN A 302 3.41 -30.20 23.32
N SER A 303 3.75 -29.72 22.14
CA SER A 303 3.11 -28.57 21.48
C SER A 303 3.10 -28.80 19.98
N PRO A 304 2.13 -28.24 19.23
CA PRO A 304 2.22 -28.19 17.77
C PRO A 304 3.33 -27.24 17.27
N TRP A 305 3.78 -26.30 18.09
CA TRP A 305 4.76 -25.27 17.72
C TRP A 305 6.18 -25.68 18.14
N VAL A 306 7.15 -25.44 17.26
CA VAL A 306 8.57 -25.65 17.58
C VAL A 306 9.00 -24.70 18.69
N PHE A 307 8.56 -23.44 18.64
CA PHE A 307 8.87 -22.41 19.63
C PHE A 307 7.58 -21.86 20.26
N PRO A 308 6.99 -22.55 21.27
CA PRO A 308 5.75 -22.12 21.90
C PRO A 308 5.94 -20.87 22.79
N GLY A 309 4.83 -20.16 23.00
CA GLY A 309 4.75 -19.03 23.91
C GLY A 309 4.62 -19.48 25.37
N ARG A 310 3.99 -18.63 26.19
CA ARG A 310 3.58 -19.04 27.56
C ARG A 310 2.46 -20.07 27.54
N ASP A 311 1.60 -19.96 26.54
CA ASP A 311 0.56 -20.92 26.22
C ASP A 311 1.14 -21.90 25.19
N PRO A 312 1.27 -23.20 25.52
CA PRO A 312 1.81 -24.22 24.62
C PRO A 312 1.07 -24.32 23.28
N GLU A 313 -0.20 -23.91 23.22
CA GLU A 313 -1.01 -23.95 22.00
C GLU A 313 -0.76 -22.75 21.07
N LYS A 314 0.02 -21.77 21.51
CA LYS A 314 0.30 -20.54 20.76
C LYS A 314 1.80 -20.36 20.50
N PRO A 315 2.20 -19.83 19.34
CA PRO A 315 3.60 -19.59 19.05
C PRO A 315 4.15 -18.43 19.89
N LEU A 316 5.47 -18.41 20.08
CA LEU A 316 6.16 -17.27 20.63
C LEU A 316 5.95 -16.04 19.73
N VAL A 317 5.37 -14.97 20.27
CA VAL A 317 5.04 -13.78 19.46
C VAL A 317 6.23 -12.84 19.26
N ASN A 318 7.06 -12.63 20.30
CA ASN A 318 8.10 -11.61 20.25
C ASN A 318 9.32 -11.91 21.14
N PRO A 319 10.45 -12.35 20.56
CA PRO A 319 11.69 -12.58 21.30
C PRO A 319 12.54 -11.32 21.55
N THR A 320 12.09 -10.13 21.14
CA THR A 320 12.92 -8.89 21.18
C THR A 320 13.42 -8.54 22.58
N LYS A 321 12.62 -8.77 23.63
CA LYS A 321 13.05 -8.51 25.02
C LYS A 321 14.18 -9.43 25.47
N ALA A 322 14.13 -10.70 25.07
CA ALA A 322 15.20 -11.65 25.35
C ALA A 322 16.45 -11.30 24.54
N PHE A 323 16.29 -10.98 23.26
CA PHE A 323 17.38 -10.58 22.39
C PHE A 323 18.14 -9.36 22.91
N LYS A 324 17.43 -8.32 23.38
CA LYS A 324 18.07 -7.14 23.97
C LYS A 324 18.93 -7.53 25.17
N ARG A 325 18.39 -8.31 26.11
CA ARG A 325 19.15 -8.77 27.29
C ARG A 325 20.38 -9.58 26.91
N ILE A 326 20.27 -10.44 25.90
CA ILE A 326 21.39 -11.25 25.39
C ILE A 326 22.47 -10.34 24.76
N LEU A 327 22.08 -9.33 23.99
CA LEU A 327 23.03 -8.34 23.44
C LEU A 327 23.74 -7.55 24.55
N ASP A 328 22.98 -7.10 25.55
CA ASP A 328 23.50 -6.37 26.71
C ASP A 328 24.52 -7.25 27.47
N ALA A 329 24.20 -8.53 27.69
CA ALA A 329 25.10 -9.49 28.34
C ALA A 329 26.34 -9.83 27.50
N ALA A 330 26.23 -9.80 26.16
CA ALA A 330 27.34 -10.01 25.24
C ALA A 330 28.25 -8.77 25.07
N GLY A 331 27.89 -7.63 25.68
CA GLY A 331 28.60 -6.36 25.50
C GLY A 331 28.60 -5.88 24.05
N ILE A 332 27.51 -6.14 23.29
CA ILE A 332 27.41 -5.73 21.89
C ILE A 332 26.71 -4.38 21.80
N GLU A 333 27.48 -3.36 21.42
CA GLU A 333 27.00 -2.00 21.29
C GLU A 333 26.41 -1.70 19.90
N GLY A 334 25.50 -0.72 19.87
CA GLY A 334 24.86 -0.26 18.64
C GLY A 334 23.57 -1.01 18.28
N ARG A 335 23.04 -0.70 17.10
CA ARG A 335 21.71 -1.17 16.68
C ARG A 335 21.79 -2.52 15.97
N VAL A 336 21.67 -3.61 16.73
CA VAL A 336 21.47 -4.97 16.21
C VAL A 336 20.00 -5.36 16.32
N ARG A 337 19.44 -5.91 15.23
CA ARG A 337 18.06 -6.41 15.14
C ARG A 337 18.10 -7.91 14.99
N LEU A 338 17.03 -8.60 15.40
CA LEU A 338 16.85 -10.03 15.13
C LEU A 338 16.95 -10.39 13.64
N HIS A 339 16.58 -9.47 12.74
CA HIS A 339 16.72 -9.71 11.30
C HIS A 339 18.19 -9.72 10.84
N ASP A 340 19.08 -9.09 11.60
CA ASP A 340 20.50 -9.09 11.30
C ASP A 340 21.12 -10.49 11.49
N ALA A 341 20.49 -11.41 12.25
CA ALA A 341 20.91 -12.82 12.30
C ALA A 341 20.93 -13.46 10.89
N ARG A 342 19.92 -13.15 10.07
CA ARG A 342 19.87 -13.59 8.67
C ARG A 342 20.93 -12.93 7.80
N HIS A 343 21.24 -11.66 8.04
CA HIS A 343 22.32 -10.97 7.34
C HIS A 343 23.67 -11.59 7.70
N ASN A 344 23.90 -11.90 8.97
CA ASN A 344 25.09 -12.60 9.44
C ASN A 344 25.23 -13.99 8.81
N ALA A 345 24.16 -14.79 8.78
CA ALA A 345 24.18 -16.10 8.11
C ALA A 345 24.55 -15.99 6.62
N ALA A 346 24.01 -14.97 5.92
CA ALA A 346 24.35 -14.70 4.52
C ALA A 346 25.84 -14.35 4.34
N THR A 347 26.35 -13.44 5.17
CA THR A 347 27.75 -13.00 5.13
C THR A 347 28.71 -14.13 5.48
N ILE A 348 28.41 -14.92 6.52
CA ILE A 348 29.23 -16.07 6.92
C ILE A 348 29.33 -17.08 5.77
N ALA A 349 28.19 -17.41 5.14
CA ALA A 349 28.19 -18.34 4.01
C ALA A 349 29.02 -17.82 2.82
N ILE A 350 28.90 -16.54 2.46
CA ILE A 350 29.69 -15.93 1.37
C ILE A 350 31.19 -15.94 1.72
N ASN A 351 31.55 -15.55 2.95
CA ASN A 351 32.93 -15.55 3.40
C ASN A 351 33.53 -16.97 3.49
N ALA A 352 32.68 -17.99 3.63
CA ALA A 352 33.06 -19.40 3.54
C ALA A 352 33.16 -19.92 2.09
N GLY A 353 33.00 -19.05 1.08
CA GLY A 353 33.12 -19.38 -0.35
C GLY A 353 31.83 -19.84 -1.01
N ALA A 354 30.67 -19.71 -0.36
CA ALA A 354 29.40 -20.07 -0.99
C ALA A 354 29.00 -19.05 -2.05
N SER A 355 28.59 -19.53 -3.23
CA SER A 355 28.10 -18.66 -4.30
C SER A 355 26.86 -17.86 -3.90
N LEU A 356 26.68 -16.68 -4.48
CA LEU A 356 25.47 -15.86 -4.29
C LEU A 356 24.18 -16.63 -4.63
N TYR A 357 24.24 -17.57 -5.57
CA TYR A 357 23.12 -18.45 -5.91
C TYR A 357 22.79 -19.40 -4.76
N ALA A 358 23.79 -20.10 -4.21
CA ALA A 358 23.59 -21.01 -3.08
C ALA A 358 23.03 -20.27 -1.86
N VAL A 359 23.58 -19.10 -1.52
CA VAL A 359 23.09 -18.27 -0.41
C VAL A 359 21.67 -17.76 -0.68
N SER A 360 21.36 -17.36 -1.92
CA SER A 360 20.00 -16.97 -2.33
C SER A 360 18.97 -18.07 -2.09
N ARG A 361 19.33 -19.32 -2.45
CA ARG A 361 18.49 -20.51 -2.26
C ARG A 361 18.32 -20.87 -0.80
N LEU A 362 19.41 -20.91 -0.02
CA LEU A 362 19.40 -21.15 1.42
C LEU A 362 18.44 -20.20 2.14
N LEU A 363 18.56 -18.91 1.83
CA LEU A 363 17.75 -17.87 2.45
C LEU A 363 16.32 -17.81 1.88
N GLY A 364 16.05 -18.37 0.70
CA GLY A 364 14.75 -18.27 0.05
C GLY A 364 14.44 -16.85 -0.44
N HIS A 365 15.40 -16.23 -1.13
CA HIS A 365 15.17 -14.99 -1.89
C HIS A 365 14.46 -15.29 -3.21
N SER A 366 13.53 -14.43 -3.62
CA SER A 366 12.82 -14.56 -4.90
C SER A 366 13.67 -14.23 -6.11
N SER A 367 14.77 -13.49 -5.90
CA SER A 367 15.75 -13.14 -6.92
C SER A 367 17.13 -13.05 -6.26
N VAL A 368 18.17 -13.44 -7.02
CA VAL A 368 19.57 -13.30 -6.61
C VAL A 368 19.95 -11.84 -6.39
N SER A 369 19.26 -10.89 -7.05
CA SER A 369 19.49 -9.44 -6.83
C SER A 369 19.24 -8.97 -5.40
N ILE A 370 18.50 -9.73 -4.59
CA ILE A 370 18.35 -9.44 -3.16
C ILE A 370 19.63 -9.81 -2.39
N THR A 371 20.34 -10.83 -2.85
CA THR A 371 21.59 -11.34 -2.25
C THR A 371 22.82 -10.54 -2.69
N THR A 372 22.79 -9.86 -3.84
CA THR A 372 23.92 -9.01 -4.29
C THR A 372 24.26 -7.90 -3.30
N ARG A 373 23.34 -7.56 -2.40
CA ARG A 373 23.61 -6.68 -1.25
C ARG A 373 24.68 -7.19 -0.28
N TYR A 374 25.17 -8.42 -0.44
CA TYR A 374 26.27 -8.99 0.35
C TYR A 374 27.54 -9.21 -0.49
N ALA A 375 27.49 -8.97 -1.80
CA ALA A 375 28.59 -9.28 -2.72
C ALA A 375 29.84 -8.40 -2.50
N HIS A 376 29.68 -7.23 -1.86
CA HIS A 376 30.77 -6.31 -1.55
C HIS A 376 31.65 -6.75 -0.37
N LEU A 377 31.35 -7.89 0.25
CA LEU A 377 32.11 -8.40 1.40
C LEU A 377 33.22 -9.40 0.99
N GLY A 378 33.39 -9.62 -0.32
CA GLY A 378 34.23 -10.68 -0.89
C GLY A 378 35.58 -10.23 -1.46
N ASP A 379 36.26 -9.21 -0.91
CA ASP A 379 37.60 -8.83 -1.43
C ASP A 379 38.59 -10.01 -1.45
N ALA A 380 38.47 -10.93 -0.48
CA ALA A 380 39.23 -12.17 -0.45
C ALA A 380 38.81 -13.16 -1.56
N GLU A 381 37.51 -13.28 -1.82
CA GLU A 381 36.95 -14.10 -2.90
C GLU A 381 37.39 -13.57 -4.27
N GLN A 382 37.34 -12.25 -4.47
CA GLN A 382 37.79 -11.61 -5.72
C GLN A 382 39.27 -11.86 -5.98
N ARG A 383 40.13 -11.78 -4.95
CA ARG A 383 41.55 -12.13 -5.07
C ARG A 383 41.76 -13.60 -5.41
N GLN A 384 41.02 -14.50 -4.77
CA GLN A 384 41.12 -15.94 -5.03
C GLN A 384 40.63 -16.32 -6.44
N VAL A 385 39.55 -15.70 -6.91
CA VAL A 385 39.05 -15.85 -8.28
C VAL A 385 40.04 -15.29 -9.29
N ALA A 386 40.64 -14.13 -9.03
CA ALA A 386 41.69 -13.58 -9.90
C ALA A 386 42.90 -14.52 -9.97
N GLN A 387 43.30 -15.12 -8.84
CA GLN A 387 44.41 -16.07 -8.77
C GLN A 387 44.12 -17.39 -9.49
N SER A 388 42.88 -17.90 -9.44
CA SER A 388 42.51 -19.16 -10.08
C SER A 388 42.56 -19.08 -11.60
N VAL A 389 42.18 -17.93 -12.19
CA VAL A 389 42.32 -17.68 -13.63
C VAL A 389 43.78 -17.78 -14.07
N GLY A 390 44.70 -17.10 -13.39
CA GLY A 390 46.13 -17.15 -13.73
C GLY A 390 46.78 -18.50 -13.45
N SER A 391 46.22 -19.30 -12.54
CA SER A 391 46.71 -20.66 -12.25
C SER A 391 46.26 -21.65 -13.32
N ALA A 392 45.01 -21.53 -13.80
CA ALA A 392 44.47 -22.38 -14.87
C ALA A 392 45.18 -22.15 -16.22
N ILE A 393 45.49 -20.89 -16.57
CA ILE A 393 46.22 -20.56 -17.79
C ILE A 393 47.64 -21.16 -17.76
N ARG A 394 48.37 -21.01 -16.65
CA ARG A 394 49.71 -21.59 -16.50
C ARG A 394 49.71 -23.12 -16.55
N ALA A 395 48.68 -23.75 -15.99
CA ALA A 395 48.53 -25.21 -16.08
C ALA A 395 48.30 -25.68 -17.53
N ALA A 396 47.61 -24.88 -18.35
CA ALA A 396 47.41 -25.16 -19.77
C ALA A 396 48.64 -24.86 -20.64
N GLU A 397 49.52 -23.94 -20.23
CA GLU A 397 50.81 -23.69 -20.91
C GLU A 397 51.85 -24.78 -20.61
N SER A 398 51.66 -25.53 -19.54
CA SER A 398 52.57 -26.59 -19.08
C SER A 398 52.13 -27.99 -19.51
N ALA A 399 51.04 -28.11 -20.28
CA ALA A 399 50.48 -29.33 -20.84
C ALA A 399 50.64 -29.33 -22.36
#